data_AF-A0A973TNP2-F1
#
_entry.id   AF-A0A973TNP2-F1
#
_cell.length_a   1.000
_cell.length_b   1.000
_cell.length_c   1.000
_cell.angle_alpha   90.00
_cell.angle_beta   90.00
_cell.angle_gamma   90.00
#
_symmetry.space_group_name_H-M   'P 1'
#
loop_
_entity.id
_entity.type
_entity.pdbx_description
1 polymer ?
#
loop_
_entity_poly.entity_id
_entity_poly.type
_entity_poly.pdbx_seq_one_letter_code
_entity_poly.pdbx_strand_id
1 'polypeptide(L)' 'MRLRLLSVVVFAFLAAGCAHSERGWTGEGATPFDTAQAQCDAKTRDLEAGKTREDAFDDCMAEHGWKRP' A
#
# COMPACT_ATOMS: atom_id res chain seq x y z
N MET A 1 -24.83 -25.47 28.50
CA MET A 1 -25.12 -24.20 27.79
C MET A 1 -24.12 -23.17 28.27
N ARG A 2 -23.33 -22.60 27.34
CA ARG A 2 -22.62 -21.31 27.44
C ARG A 2 -21.54 -21.14 28.52
N LEU A 3 -20.28 -21.20 28.09
CA LEU A 3 -19.40 -20.02 28.13
C LEU A 3 -18.34 -20.17 27.03
N ARG A 4 -18.68 -19.75 25.80
CA ARG A 4 -17.67 -19.49 24.77
C ARG A 4 -16.96 -18.21 25.19
N LEU A 5 -15.85 -18.37 25.93
CA LEU A 5 -14.95 -17.29 26.30
C LEU A 5 -14.45 -16.61 25.02
N LEU A 6 -15.06 -15.46 24.74
CA LEU A 6 -14.44 -14.24 24.23
C LEU A 6 -12.96 -14.40 23.85
N SER A 7 -12.71 -14.64 22.57
CA SER A 7 -11.42 -14.33 21.95
C SER A 7 -11.67 -13.28 20.88
N VAL A 8 -12.09 -12.09 21.33
CA VAL A 8 -12.08 -10.87 20.53
C VAL A 8 -10.71 -10.24 20.74
N VAL A 9 -9.75 -10.63 19.91
CA VAL A 9 -8.49 -9.92 19.66
C VAL A 9 -8.22 -10.25 18.19
N VAL A 10 -8.21 -9.31 17.25
CA VAL A 10 -7.04 -8.45 16.99
C VAL A 10 -7.50 -7.17 16.26
N PHE A 11 -7.14 -6.05 16.87
CA PHE A 11 -6.77 -4.75 16.29
C PHE A 11 -7.04 -4.55 14.78
N ALA A 12 -8.19 -3.94 14.46
CA ALA A 12 -8.27 -3.11 13.28
C ALA A 12 -7.65 -1.75 13.61
N PHE A 13 -6.37 -1.58 13.28
CA PHE A 13 -5.71 -0.28 13.21
C PHE A 13 -6.43 0.58 12.15
N LEU A 14 -7.53 1.21 12.55
CA LEU A 14 -8.10 2.35 11.84
C LEU A 14 -7.23 3.56 12.16
N ALA A 15 -6.04 3.61 11.57
CA ALA A 15 -5.32 4.87 11.42
C ALA A 15 -6.11 5.70 10.41
N ALA A 16 -7.12 6.41 10.91
CA ALA A 16 -7.84 7.44 10.19
C ALA A 16 -6.82 8.46 9.63
N GLY A 17 -7.00 8.79 8.36
CA GLY A 17 -6.02 9.40 7.49
C GLY A 17 -5.47 10.74 7.95
N CYS A 18 -4.17 10.79 8.21
CA CYS A 18 -3.38 11.94 7.82
C CYS A 18 -2.87 11.63 6.42
N ALA A 19 -3.33 12.38 5.41
CA ALA A 19 -2.69 12.36 4.10
C ALA A 19 -1.22 12.67 4.30
N HIS A 20 -0.35 11.66 4.16
CA HIS A 20 1.07 11.83 4.34
C HIS A 20 1.73 11.97 2.98
N SER A 21 2.58 12.98 2.85
CA SER A 21 3.36 13.20 1.65
C SER A 21 4.76 12.60 1.83
N GLU A 22 5.13 11.69 0.93
CA GLU A 22 6.40 10.97 0.96
C GLU A 22 7.01 10.93 -0.44
N ARG A 23 8.21 11.50 -0.60
CA ARG A 23 8.98 11.44 -1.86
C ARG A 23 8.19 11.85 -3.12
N GLY A 24 7.32 12.86 -3.00
CA GLY A 24 6.47 13.33 -4.10
C GLY A 24 5.17 12.55 -4.30
N TRP A 25 4.89 11.59 -3.42
CA TRP A 25 3.63 10.87 -3.35
C TRP A 25 2.77 11.38 -2.21
N THR A 26 1.46 11.22 -2.32
CA THR A 26 0.50 11.45 -1.24
C THR A 26 -0.38 10.21 -1.09
N GLY A 27 -0.59 9.77 0.14
CA GLY A 27 -1.43 8.62 0.47
C GLY A 27 -2.21 8.87 1.75
N GLU A 28 -3.52 8.63 1.72
CA GLU A 28 -4.38 8.69 2.90
C GLU A 28 -4.82 7.28 3.26
N GLY A 29 -4.39 6.78 4.42
CA GLY A 29 -4.61 5.37 4.79
C GLY A 29 -3.87 4.37 3.89
N ALA A 30 -2.87 4.84 3.13
CA ALA A 30 -2.07 4.02 2.25
C ALA A 30 -1.16 3.04 3.02
N THR A 31 -0.75 1.96 2.37
CA THR A 31 0.32 1.08 2.87
C THR A 31 1.58 1.91 3.14
N PRO A 32 2.38 1.64 4.21
CA PRO A 32 3.62 2.38 4.47
C PRO A 32 4.51 2.49 3.23
N PHE A 33 5.02 3.70 2.97
CA PHE A 33 5.64 4.05 1.69
C PHE A 33 6.76 3.09 1.28
N ASP A 34 7.72 2.83 2.18
CA ASP A 34 8.84 1.93 1.90
C ASP A 34 8.40 0.48 1.64
N THR A 35 7.30 0.04 2.25
CA THR A 35 6.74 -1.29 2.00
C THR A 35 6.11 -1.38 0.61
N ALA A 36 5.29 -0.39 0.25
CA ALA A 36 4.71 -0.29 -1.09
C ALA A 36 5.80 -0.18 -2.16
N GLN A 37 6.80 0.69 -1.94
CA GLN A 37 7.93 0.85 -2.84
C GLN A 37 8.68 -0.47 -3.05
N ALA A 38 9.06 -1.18 -1.99
CA ALA A 38 9.80 -2.44 -2.12
C ALA A 38 9.00 -3.52 -2.88
N GLN A 39 7.68 -3.59 -2.66
CA GLN A 39 6.79 -4.49 -3.38
C GLN A 39 6.69 -4.12 -4.86
N CYS A 40 6.56 -2.83 -5.17
CA CYS A 40 6.46 -2.35 -6.55
C CYS A 40 7.78 -2.45 -7.31
N ASP A 41 8.92 -2.21 -6.66
CA ASP A 41 10.25 -2.45 -7.24
C ASP A 41 10.43 -3.93 -7.60
N ALA A 42 9.95 -4.85 -6.76
CA ALA A 42 9.99 -6.28 -7.06
C ALA A 42 9.03 -6.67 -8.20
N LYS A 43 7.80 -6.12 -8.22
CA LYS A 43 6.76 -6.38 -9.24
C LYS A 43 7.18 -5.88 -10.63
N THR A 44 7.96 -4.79 -10.68
CA THR A 44 8.34 -4.11 -11.93
C THR A 44 9.70 -4.52 -12.48
N ARG A 45 10.39 -5.49 -11.85
CA ARG A 45 11.68 -5.99 -12.32
C ARG A 45 11.61 -6.70 -13.67
N ASP A 46 10.55 -7.47 -13.90
CA ASP A 46 10.41 -8.37 -15.04
C ASP A 46 9.14 -8.02 -15.83
N LEU A 47 9.15 -6.86 -16.49
CA LEU A 47 7.99 -6.36 -17.25
C LEU A 47 7.93 -6.93 -18.66
N GLU A 48 6.70 -7.07 -19.16
CA GLU A 48 6.44 -7.41 -20.56
C GLU A 48 6.97 -6.34 -21.51
N ALA A 49 7.37 -6.77 -22.71
CA ALA A 49 7.83 -5.86 -23.75
C ALA A 49 6.77 -4.81 -24.07
N GLY A 50 7.16 -3.53 -24.07
CA GLY A 50 6.27 -2.40 -24.36
C GLY A 50 5.68 -1.69 -23.14
N LYS A 51 5.92 -2.18 -21.92
CA LYS A 51 5.62 -1.43 -20.68
C LYS A 51 6.88 -0.75 -20.16
N THR A 52 6.77 0.52 -19.74
CA THR A 52 7.86 1.17 -19.02
C THR A 52 7.86 0.73 -17.57
N ARG A 53 9.04 0.77 -16.94
CA ARG A 53 9.15 0.45 -15.52
C ARG A 53 8.42 1.48 -14.66
N GLU A 54 8.51 2.75 -15.05
CA GLU A 54 7.87 3.85 -14.34
C GLU A 54 6.34 3.71 -14.32
N ASP A 55 5.70 3.45 -15.47
CA ASP A 55 4.23 3.34 -15.53
C ASP A 55 3.72 2.18 -14.67
N ALA A 56 4.38 1.02 -14.76
CA ALA A 56 4.00 -0.14 -13.96
C ALA A 56 4.28 0.05 -12.46
N PHE A 57 5.28 0.85 -12.11
CA PHE A 57 5.57 1.24 -10.73
C PHE A 57 4.48 2.16 -10.21
N ASP A 58 4.06 3.13 -11.02
CA ASP A 58 3.04 4.09 -10.63
C ASP A 58 1.66 3.43 -10.44
N ASP A 59 1.29 2.51 -11.34
CA ASP A 59 0.08 1.69 -11.19
C ASP A 59 0.12 0.86 -9.90
N CYS A 60 1.26 0.22 -9.61
CA CYS A 60 1.43 -0.56 -8.39
C CYS A 60 1.33 0.30 -7.12
N MET A 61 1.93 1.49 -7.12
CA MET A 61 1.84 2.42 -6.00
C MET A 61 0.40 2.91 -5.80
N ALA A 62 -0.35 3.11 -6.89
CA ALA A 62 -1.78 3.45 -6.83
C ALA A 62 -2.62 2.32 -6.21
N GLU A 63 -2.33 1.05 -6.51
CA GLU A 63 -2.96 -0.11 -5.84
C GLU A 63 -2.72 -0.10 -4.32
N HIS A 64 -1.60 0.47 -3.86
CA HIS A 64 -1.26 0.65 -2.45
C HIS A 64 -1.79 1.95 -1.81
N GLY A 65 -2.56 2.74 -2.56
CA GLY A 65 -3.19 3.97 -2.09
C GLY A 65 -2.35 5.24 -2.25
N TRP A 66 -1.24 5.17 -2.98
CA TRP A 66 -0.36 6.31 -3.24
C TRP A 66 -0.70 6.99 -4.57
N LYS A 67 -0.61 8.33 -4.61
CA LYS A 67 -0.78 9.14 -5.82
C LYS A 67 0.30 10.20 -5.93
N ARG A 68 0.83 10.46 -7.13
CA ARG A 68 1.67 11.64 -7.41
C ARG A 68 0.82 12.73 -8.11
N PRO A 69 1.22 14.02 -8.03
CA PRO A 69 0.56 15.13 -8.74
C PRO A 69 0.61 14.99 -10.26
#